data_AF-A0A7K3HJY9-F1
#
_entry.id   AF-A0A7K3HJY9-F1
#
_cell.length_a   1.000
_cell.length_b   1.000
_cell.length_c   1.000
_cell.angle_alpha   90.00
_cell.angle_beta   90.00
_cell.angle_gamma   90.00
#
_symmetry.space_group_name_H-M   'P 1'
#
loop_
_entity.id
_entity.type
_entity.pdbx_description
1 polymer ?
#
loop_
_entity_poly.entity_id
_entity_poly.type
_entity_poly.pdbx_seq_one_letter_code
_entity_poly.pdbx_strand_id
1 'polypeptide(L)'
;MEALGDGGGFRAAATALAVAVLSLLRRALPATVLVVTAAGSGLVDGFALLLMAAGWSAGRRITGAGRALAAFAAALVLSSGLGVLREYPGFGPELPALVVFSAAFFLATTVVPGLASRHWSQRRTLLHTLREHNAHLLRERAMVVRQARLRERQRIAQDMHDSLGHQLALIAVHTGALEVDRELTGRQREAVGVLREASVAAMHELREAVGILRDGTEGPEPAGDARPAARG
;
A
#
# COMPACT_ATOMS: atom_id res chain seq x y z
N MET A 1 44.11 -43.80 -18.85
CA MET A 1 43.73 -42.51 -18.24
C MET A 1 44.69 -41.46 -18.80
N GLU A 2 44.66 -41.28 -20.11
CA GLU A 2 45.50 -40.38 -20.91
C GLU A 2 44.71 -40.17 -22.21
N ALA A 3 44.65 -38.94 -22.71
CA ALA A 3 43.86 -38.47 -23.87
C ALA A 3 42.38 -38.07 -23.63
N LEU A 4 42.07 -37.38 -22.54
CA LEU A 4 40.98 -36.39 -22.56
C LEU A 4 41.57 -35.06 -23.02
N GLY A 5 41.50 -34.84 -24.33
CA GLY A 5 42.17 -33.77 -25.05
C GLY A 5 41.89 -32.35 -24.53
N ASP A 6 42.89 -31.52 -24.71
CA ASP A 6 42.97 -30.07 -24.44
C ASP A 6 41.69 -29.28 -24.83
N GLY A 7 40.96 -29.75 -25.84
CA GLY A 7 39.70 -29.16 -26.30
C GLY A 7 38.49 -29.37 -25.38
N GLY A 8 38.47 -30.38 -24.51
CA GLY A 8 37.34 -30.67 -23.62
C GLY A 8 37.27 -29.71 -22.44
N GLY A 9 38.41 -29.48 -21.77
CA GLY A 9 38.53 -28.53 -20.67
C GLY A 9 38.28 -27.09 -21.11
N PHE A 10 38.81 -26.71 -22.27
CA PHE A 10 38.58 -25.38 -22.85
C PHE A 10 37.08 -25.13 -23.14
N ARG A 11 36.36 -26.13 -23.67
CA ARG A 11 34.92 -26.02 -23.93
C ARG A 11 34.11 -25.90 -22.63
N ALA A 12 34.47 -26.66 -21.59
CA ALA A 12 33.80 -26.58 -20.28
C ALA A 12 34.07 -25.22 -19.57
N ALA A 13 35.29 -24.69 -19.69
CA ALA A 13 35.62 -23.38 -19.15
C ALA A 13 34.90 -22.25 -19.91
N ALA A 14 34.84 -22.34 -21.25
CA ALA A 14 34.11 -21.38 -22.07
C ALA A 14 32.60 -21.38 -21.79
N THR A 15 32.00 -22.56 -21.56
CA THR A 15 30.57 -22.65 -21.22
C THR A 15 30.30 -22.10 -19.82
N ALA A 16 31.14 -22.40 -18.83
CA ALA A 16 31.03 -21.82 -17.49
C ALA A 16 31.18 -20.29 -17.50
N LEU A 17 32.10 -19.75 -18.30
CA LEU A 17 32.27 -18.30 -18.47
C LEU A 17 31.05 -17.65 -19.14
N ALA A 18 30.56 -18.24 -20.23
CA ALA A 18 29.34 -17.78 -20.91
C ALA A 18 28.13 -17.82 -19.97
N VAL A 19 28.02 -18.88 -19.16
CA VAL A 19 26.99 -19.05 -18.13
C VAL A 19 27.07 -17.93 -17.08
N ALA A 20 28.26 -17.63 -16.59
CA ALA A 20 28.48 -16.59 -15.59
C ALA A 20 28.16 -15.19 -16.14
N VAL A 21 28.61 -14.88 -17.36
CA VAL A 21 28.34 -13.62 -18.04
C VAL A 21 26.84 -13.43 -18.27
N LEU A 22 26.14 -14.45 -18.79
CA LEU A 22 24.68 -14.39 -18.99
C LEU A 22 23.91 -14.26 -17.66
N SER A 23 24.39 -14.89 -16.59
CA SER A 23 23.82 -14.76 -15.24
C SER A 23 23.95 -13.34 -14.67
N LEU A 24 25.00 -12.60 -15.04
CA LEU A 24 25.16 -11.20 -14.67
C LEU A 24 24.27 -10.30 -15.54
N LEU A 25 24.20 -10.57 -16.85
CA LEU A 25 23.38 -9.80 -17.79
C LEU A 25 21.87 -10.04 -17.62
N ARG A 26 21.43 -11.13 -16.94
CA ARG A 26 20.00 -11.43 -16.70
C ARG A 26 19.27 -10.32 -15.95
N ARG A 27 20.02 -9.47 -15.25
CA ARG A 27 19.49 -8.34 -14.50
C ARG A 27 19.22 -7.12 -15.37
N ALA A 28 20.01 -6.91 -16.42
CA ALA A 28 19.95 -5.75 -17.31
C ALA A 28 19.12 -6.03 -18.57
N LEU A 29 19.23 -7.22 -19.16
CA LEU A 29 18.55 -7.59 -20.41
C LEU A 29 17.91 -8.98 -20.31
N PRO A 30 16.81 -9.12 -19.55
CA PRO A 30 16.21 -10.42 -19.25
C PRO A 30 15.70 -11.18 -20.48
N ALA A 31 15.22 -10.46 -21.51
CA ALA A 31 14.70 -11.07 -22.74
C ALA A 31 15.81 -11.63 -23.64
N THR A 32 16.92 -10.89 -23.81
CA THR A 32 18.04 -11.36 -24.64
C THR A 32 18.75 -12.52 -23.98
N VAL A 33 18.92 -12.49 -22.66
CA VAL A 33 19.51 -13.61 -21.91
C VAL A 33 18.66 -14.87 -22.05
N LEU A 34 17.32 -14.77 -22.01
CA LEU A 34 16.44 -15.93 -22.23
C LEU A 34 16.65 -16.55 -23.62
N VAL A 35 16.65 -15.73 -24.67
CA VAL A 35 16.81 -16.20 -26.06
C VAL A 35 18.20 -16.78 -26.31
N VAL A 36 19.25 -16.13 -25.80
CA VAL A 36 20.64 -16.60 -25.95
C VAL A 36 20.88 -17.89 -25.16
N THR A 37 20.30 -18.01 -23.97
CA THR A 37 20.41 -19.25 -23.17
C THR A 37 19.60 -20.39 -23.79
N ALA A 38 18.44 -20.10 -24.39
CA ALA A 38 17.64 -21.05 -25.18
C ALA A 38 18.37 -21.56 -26.43
N ALA A 39 19.06 -20.68 -27.15
CA ALA A 39 19.94 -21.06 -28.26
C ALA A 39 21.10 -21.94 -27.78
N GLY A 40 21.69 -21.59 -26.64
CA GLY A 40 22.85 -22.27 -26.05
C GLY A 40 22.55 -23.67 -25.53
N SER A 41 21.35 -23.96 -25.03
CA SER A 41 21.02 -25.31 -24.54
C SER A 41 20.89 -26.36 -25.62
N GLY A 42 20.58 -25.97 -26.86
CA GLY A 42 20.67 -26.88 -28.00
C GLY A 42 22.12 -27.20 -28.41
N LEU A 43 23.10 -26.49 -27.84
CA LEU A 43 24.52 -26.64 -28.16
C LEU A 43 25.31 -27.39 -27.08
N VAL A 44 24.98 -27.19 -25.79
CA VAL A 44 25.67 -27.79 -24.65
C VAL A 44 24.71 -28.00 -23.47
N ASP A 45 24.72 -29.19 -22.86
CA ASP A 45 23.81 -29.58 -21.76
C ASP A 45 23.88 -28.66 -20.53
N GLY A 46 25.02 -28.00 -20.29
CA GLY A 46 25.24 -27.10 -19.16
C GLY A 46 24.33 -25.87 -19.10
N PHE A 47 23.68 -25.48 -20.21
CA PHE A 47 22.79 -24.31 -20.25
C PHE A 47 21.37 -24.58 -19.72
N ALA A 48 20.98 -25.83 -19.48
CA ALA A 48 19.61 -26.18 -19.04
C ALA A 48 19.25 -25.59 -17.67
N LEU A 49 20.15 -25.66 -16.69
CA LEU A 49 19.96 -25.07 -15.35
C LEU A 49 19.88 -23.54 -15.40
N LEU A 50 20.63 -22.93 -16.32
CA LEU A 50 20.61 -21.50 -16.55
C LEU A 50 19.30 -21.03 -17.17
N LEU A 51 18.73 -21.81 -18.09
CA LEU A 51 17.44 -21.54 -18.72
C LEU A 51 16.32 -21.45 -17.68
N MET A 52 16.31 -22.38 -16.73
CA MET A 52 15.34 -22.40 -15.65
C MET A 52 15.48 -21.15 -14.76
N ALA A 53 16.71 -20.78 -14.39
CA ALA A 53 16.99 -19.58 -13.61
C ALA A 53 16.70 -18.27 -14.40
N ALA A 54 16.96 -18.25 -15.71
CA ALA A 54 16.70 -17.13 -16.60
C ALA A 54 15.20 -16.93 -16.83
N GLY A 55 14.44 -18.00 -17.00
CA GLY A 55 12.97 -17.97 -17.08
C GLY A 55 12.33 -17.37 -15.84
N TRP A 56 12.79 -17.78 -14.66
CA TRP A 56 12.32 -17.26 -13.38
C TRP A 56 12.65 -15.77 -13.20
N SER A 57 13.83 -15.32 -13.67
CA SER A 57 14.25 -13.92 -13.63
C SER A 57 13.51 -13.05 -14.65
N ALA A 58 13.23 -13.59 -15.84
CA ALA A 58 12.63 -12.85 -16.94
C ALA A 58 11.14 -12.58 -16.74
N GLY A 59 10.39 -13.53 -16.16
CA GLY A 59 8.98 -13.34 -15.81
C GLY A 59 8.74 -12.16 -14.86
N ARG A 60 9.74 -11.83 -14.03
CA ARG A 60 9.70 -10.72 -13.08
C ARG A 60 10.12 -9.37 -13.65
N ARG A 61 10.84 -9.33 -14.77
CA ARG A 61 11.55 -8.11 -15.22
C ARG A 61 11.15 -7.62 -16.61
N ILE A 62 10.49 -8.43 -17.44
CA ILE A 62 10.05 -7.98 -18.78
C ILE A 62 8.77 -7.14 -18.65
N THR A 63 8.89 -5.85 -18.97
CA THR A 63 7.75 -4.92 -19.03
C THR A 63 6.96 -5.11 -20.34
N GLY A 64 5.65 -5.37 -20.21
CA GLY A 64 4.74 -5.61 -21.35
C GLY A 64 4.40 -7.09 -21.56
N ALA A 65 3.11 -7.41 -21.71
CA ALA A 65 2.64 -8.79 -21.92
C ALA A 65 3.10 -9.37 -23.26
N GLY A 66 3.00 -8.58 -24.33
CA GLY A 66 3.37 -9.02 -25.68
C GLY A 66 4.87 -9.30 -25.84
N ARG A 67 5.74 -8.47 -25.25
CA ARG A 67 7.20 -8.68 -25.30
C ARG A 67 7.65 -9.91 -24.51
N ALA A 68 7.02 -10.16 -23.37
CA ALA A 68 7.26 -11.39 -22.60
C ALA A 68 6.82 -12.61 -23.41
N LEU A 69 5.58 -12.60 -23.93
CA LEU A 69 5.05 -13.70 -24.73
C LEU A 69 5.91 -13.99 -25.96
N ALA A 70 6.33 -12.96 -26.69
CA ALA A 70 7.21 -13.10 -27.85
C ALA A 70 8.58 -13.67 -27.48
N ALA A 71 9.18 -13.25 -26.36
CA ALA A 71 10.46 -13.78 -25.90
C ALA A 71 10.37 -15.25 -25.46
N PHE A 72 9.29 -15.63 -24.76
CA PHE A 72 9.03 -17.02 -24.37
C PHE A 72 8.73 -17.91 -25.58
N ALA A 73 7.94 -17.42 -26.54
CA ALA A 73 7.63 -18.13 -27.78
C ALA A 73 8.89 -18.32 -28.64
N ALA A 74 9.72 -17.28 -28.80
CA ALA A 74 10.98 -17.37 -29.52
C ALA A 74 11.94 -18.36 -28.86
N ALA A 75 12.06 -18.34 -27.52
CA ALA A 75 12.89 -19.28 -26.78
C ALA A 75 12.43 -20.74 -26.96
N LEU A 76 11.11 -20.99 -26.90
CA LEU A 76 10.52 -22.31 -27.14
C LEU A 76 10.82 -22.83 -28.55
N VAL A 77 10.55 -22.00 -29.57
CA VAL A 77 10.77 -22.37 -30.97
C VAL A 77 12.24 -22.65 -31.23
N LEU A 78 13.14 -21.85 -30.65
CA LEU A 78 14.58 -22.00 -30.82
C LEU A 78 15.12 -23.26 -30.12
N SER A 79 14.68 -23.54 -28.88
CA SER A 79 15.10 -24.74 -28.15
C SER A 79 14.57 -26.03 -28.78
N SER A 80 13.29 -26.04 -29.17
CA SER A 80 12.67 -27.22 -29.79
C SER A 80 13.17 -27.43 -31.22
N GLY A 81 13.35 -26.35 -31.99
CA GLY A 81 13.87 -26.42 -33.35
C GLY A 81 15.32 -26.90 -33.43
N LEU A 82 16.21 -26.39 -32.57
CA LEU A 82 17.60 -26.85 -32.54
C LEU A 82 17.72 -28.31 -32.08
N GLY A 83 16.96 -28.72 -31.07
CA GLY A 83 16.98 -30.10 -30.57
C GLY A 83 16.59 -31.10 -31.67
N VAL A 84 15.49 -30.83 -32.37
CA VAL A 84 15.04 -31.65 -33.51
C VAL A 84 16.09 -31.71 -34.61
N LEU A 85 16.66 -30.56 -35.02
CA LEU A 85 17.60 -30.50 -36.14
C LEU A 85 18.91 -31.24 -35.88
N ARG A 86 19.38 -31.21 -34.62
CA ARG A 86 20.67 -31.80 -34.24
C ARG A 86 20.62 -33.33 -34.15
N GLU A 87 19.45 -33.84 -33.83
CA GLU A 87 19.29 -35.18 -33.28
C GLU A 87 18.40 -36.04 -34.23
N TYR A 88 17.85 -35.40 -35.27
CA TYR A 88 17.23 -36.00 -36.47
C TYR A 88 17.92 -37.26 -37.05
N PRO A 89 19.27 -37.34 -37.16
CA PRO A 89 19.91 -38.53 -37.72
C PRO A 89 19.93 -39.75 -36.79
N GLY A 90 19.56 -39.62 -35.50
CA GLY A 90 19.62 -40.69 -34.51
C GLY A 90 18.28 -41.24 -34.05
N PHE A 91 17.17 -40.64 -34.47
CA PHE A 91 15.87 -41.00 -33.93
C PHE A 91 14.98 -41.82 -34.87
N GLY A 92 14.46 -42.92 -34.34
CA GLY A 92 13.38 -43.68 -34.94
C GLY A 92 11.98 -43.12 -34.62
N PRO A 93 10.94 -43.96 -34.45
CA PRO A 93 9.55 -43.53 -34.26
C PRO A 93 9.26 -42.76 -32.95
N GLU A 94 10.23 -42.63 -32.05
CA GLU A 94 10.12 -42.01 -30.73
C GLU A 94 10.27 -40.47 -30.76
N LEU A 95 10.68 -39.89 -31.90
CA LEU A 95 10.85 -38.46 -32.13
C LEU A 95 9.71 -37.58 -31.59
N PRO A 96 8.44 -37.87 -31.93
CA PRO A 96 7.32 -37.02 -31.54
C PRO A 96 7.16 -36.97 -30.00
N ALA A 97 7.36 -38.10 -29.33
CA ALA A 97 7.21 -38.20 -27.87
C ALA A 97 8.27 -37.37 -27.14
N LEU A 98 9.53 -37.45 -27.58
CA LEU A 98 10.62 -36.67 -26.99
C LEU A 98 10.45 -35.16 -27.21
N VAL A 99 10.02 -34.75 -28.41
CA VAL A 99 9.75 -33.33 -28.71
C VAL A 99 8.62 -32.79 -27.84
N VAL A 100 7.53 -33.56 -27.70
CA VAL A 100 6.40 -33.19 -26.83
C VAL A 100 6.85 -33.12 -25.37
N PHE A 101 7.62 -34.09 -24.89
CA PHE A 101 8.13 -34.11 -23.52
C PHE A 101 9.05 -32.92 -23.22
N SER A 102 9.99 -32.62 -24.11
CA SER A 102 10.91 -31.49 -23.97
C SER A 102 10.17 -30.14 -23.99
N ALA A 103 9.19 -29.98 -24.90
CA ALA A 103 8.33 -28.80 -24.94
C ALA A 103 7.47 -28.65 -23.67
N ALA A 104 6.89 -29.74 -23.16
CA ALA A 104 6.11 -29.75 -21.94
C ALA A 104 6.98 -29.40 -20.71
N PHE A 105 8.19 -29.97 -20.62
CA PHE A 105 9.14 -29.69 -19.55
C PHE A 105 9.56 -28.21 -19.56
N PHE A 106 9.83 -27.64 -20.74
CA PHE A 106 10.14 -26.22 -20.89
C PHE A 106 8.98 -25.32 -20.44
N LEU A 107 7.75 -25.63 -20.89
CA LEU A 107 6.54 -24.91 -20.48
C LEU A 107 6.37 -24.95 -18.95
N ALA A 108 6.50 -26.13 -18.34
CA ALA A 108 6.30 -26.32 -16.91
C ALA A 108 7.36 -25.62 -16.05
N THR A 109 8.63 -25.64 -16.46
CA THR A 109 9.74 -25.12 -15.65
C THR A 109 10.07 -23.65 -15.91
N THR A 110 9.77 -23.14 -17.10
CA THR A 110 10.21 -21.81 -17.53
C THR A 110 9.02 -20.86 -17.69
N VAL A 111 7.96 -21.30 -18.37
CA VAL A 111 6.80 -20.44 -18.69
C VAL A 111 5.88 -20.29 -17.48
N VAL A 112 5.47 -21.39 -16.85
CA VAL A 112 4.54 -21.37 -15.70
C VAL A 112 5.07 -20.52 -14.53
N PRO A 113 6.33 -20.68 -14.06
CA PRO A 113 6.84 -19.85 -12.97
C PRO A 113 7.04 -18.39 -13.39
N GLY A 114 7.37 -18.15 -14.67
CA GLY A 114 7.47 -16.82 -15.25
C GLY A 114 6.14 -16.06 -15.16
N LEU A 115 5.04 -16.68 -15.59
CA LEU A 115 3.70 -16.09 -15.47
C LEU A 115 3.27 -15.93 -14.00
N ALA A 116 3.47 -16.95 -13.17
CA ALA A 116 3.12 -16.89 -11.76
C ALA A 116 3.83 -15.73 -11.04
N SER A 117 5.11 -15.52 -11.34
CA SER A 117 5.91 -14.43 -10.77
C SER A 117 5.38 -13.04 -11.16
N ARG A 118 4.92 -12.87 -12.40
CA ARG A 118 4.29 -11.64 -12.89
C ARG A 118 2.97 -11.37 -12.18
N HIS A 119 2.10 -12.39 -12.08
CA HIS A 119 0.82 -12.26 -11.38
C HIS A 119 1.03 -11.91 -9.91
N TRP A 120 2.01 -12.50 -9.24
CA TRP A 120 2.37 -12.15 -7.87
C TRP A 120 2.89 -10.72 -7.74
N SER A 121 3.74 -10.26 -8.66
CA SER A 121 4.23 -8.88 -8.64
C SER A 121 3.07 -7.88 -8.78
N GLN A 122 2.19 -8.10 -9.76
CA GLN A 122 1.02 -7.24 -9.99
C GLN A 122 0.08 -7.23 -8.78
N ARG A 123 -0.18 -8.41 -8.19
CA ARG A 123 -1.00 -8.53 -6.97
C ARG A 123 -0.36 -7.80 -5.79
N ARG A 124 0.96 -7.86 -5.61
CA ARG A 124 1.65 -7.16 -4.52
C ARG A 124 1.54 -5.64 -4.65
N THR A 125 1.74 -5.09 -5.85
CA THR A 125 1.58 -3.64 -6.08
C THR A 125 0.15 -3.21 -5.79
N LEU A 126 -0.85 -3.95 -6.28
CA LEU A 126 -2.25 -3.63 -6.09
C LEU A 126 -2.67 -3.72 -4.61
N LEU A 127 -2.21 -4.74 -3.89
CA LEU A 127 -2.42 -4.87 -2.45
C LEU A 127 -1.72 -3.76 -1.66
N HIS A 128 -0.54 -3.30 -2.10
CA HIS A 128 0.15 -2.17 -1.47
C HIS A 128 -0.69 -0.89 -1.61
N THR A 129 -1.10 -0.57 -2.83
CA THR A 129 -1.95 0.61 -3.10
C THR A 129 -3.26 0.53 -2.34
N LEU A 130 -3.92 -0.63 -2.29
CA LEU A 130 -5.15 -0.81 -1.50
C LEU A 130 -4.92 -0.59 0.00
N ARG A 131 -3.80 -1.06 0.55
CA ARG A 131 -3.46 -0.86 1.97
C ARG A 131 -3.20 0.61 2.28
N GLU A 132 -2.47 1.30 1.41
CA GLU A 132 -2.25 2.74 1.54
C GLU A 132 -3.58 3.49 1.50
N HIS A 133 -4.44 3.22 0.51
CA HIS A 133 -5.75 3.86 0.39
C HIS A 133 -6.64 3.58 1.61
N ASN A 134 -6.66 2.35 2.11
CA ASN A 134 -7.44 1.99 3.30
C ASN A 134 -6.93 2.73 4.55
N ALA A 135 -5.61 2.80 4.73
CA ALA A 135 -5.01 3.55 5.84
C ALA A 135 -5.35 5.05 5.76
N HIS A 136 -5.38 5.64 4.55
CA HIS A 136 -5.84 7.01 4.34
C HIS A 136 -7.32 7.20 4.72
N LEU A 137 -8.21 6.33 4.24
CA LEU A 137 -9.65 6.40 4.56
C LEU A 137 -9.94 6.24 6.06
N LEU A 138 -9.19 5.38 6.76
CA LEU A 138 -9.34 5.23 8.22
C LEU A 138 -8.95 6.51 8.97
N ARG A 139 -7.88 7.19 8.54
CA ARG A 139 -7.46 8.47 9.13
C ARG A 139 -8.49 9.56 8.87
N GLU A 140 -9.01 9.65 7.64
CA GLU A 140 -10.06 10.61 7.29
C GLU A 140 -11.33 10.40 8.11
N ARG A 141 -11.81 9.16 8.21
CA ARG A 141 -12.97 8.83 9.06
C ARG A 141 -12.75 9.24 10.52
N ALA A 142 -11.56 8.96 11.05
CA ALA A 142 -11.23 9.36 12.42
C ALA A 142 -11.23 10.89 12.60
N MET A 143 -10.73 11.64 11.60
CA MET A 143 -10.79 13.11 11.59
C MET A 143 -12.25 13.61 11.52
N VAL A 144 -13.06 13.05 10.63
CA VAL A 144 -14.48 13.41 10.47
C VAL A 144 -15.26 13.16 11.76
N VAL A 145 -15.08 11.99 12.39
CA VAL A 145 -15.74 11.65 13.66
C VAL A 145 -15.31 12.59 14.77
N ARG A 146 -14.01 12.91 14.88
CA ARG A 146 -13.53 13.90 15.86
C ARG A 146 -14.16 15.27 15.61
N GLN A 147 -14.18 15.73 14.37
CA GLN A 147 -14.73 17.03 14.02
C GLN A 147 -16.24 17.10 14.26
N ALA A 148 -16.97 16.03 13.95
CA ALA A 148 -18.40 15.93 14.26
C ALA A 148 -18.64 15.99 15.77
N ARG A 149 -17.84 15.28 16.57
CA ARG A 149 -17.93 15.33 18.05
C ARG A 149 -17.62 16.72 18.60
N LEU A 150 -16.62 17.42 18.06
CA LEU A 150 -16.28 18.79 18.46
C LEU A 150 -17.43 19.76 18.11
N ARG A 151 -17.97 19.67 16.89
CA ARG A 151 -19.12 20.48 16.46
C ARG A 151 -20.34 20.24 17.34
N GLU A 152 -20.63 18.98 17.67
CA GLU A 152 -21.76 18.64 18.53
C GLU A 152 -21.58 19.19 19.95
N ARG A 153 -20.37 19.10 20.51
CA ARG A 153 -20.06 19.69 21.82
C ARG A 153 -20.22 21.20 21.82
N GLN A 154 -19.75 21.88 20.77
CA GLN A 154 -19.91 23.31 20.62
C GLN A 154 -21.39 23.69 20.48
N ARG A 155 -22.17 22.91 19.71
CA ARG A 155 -23.63 23.12 19.60
C ARG A 155 -24.32 22.98 20.95
N ILE A 156 -24.03 21.91 21.71
CA ILE A 156 -24.59 21.71 23.05
C ILE A 156 -24.21 22.87 23.99
N ALA A 157 -22.96 23.31 23.98
CA ALA A 157 -22.50 24.43 24.79
C ALA A 157 -23.27 25.73 24.46
N GLN A 158 -23.52 25.98 23.17
CA GLN A 158 -24.27 27.15 22.72
C GLN A 158 -25.76 27.04 23.07
N ASP A 159 -26.38 25.88 22.83
CA ASP A 159 -27.78 25.61 23.21
C ASP A 159 -27.99 25.74 24.73
N MET A 160 -27.05 25.26 25.55
CA MET A 160 -27.09 25.41 27.00
C MET A 160 -26.96 26.87 27.43
N HIS A 161 -26.03 27.62 26.82
CA HIS A 161 -25.85 29.03 27.14
C HIS A 161 -27.10 29.86 26.80
N ASP A 162 -27.68 29.63 25.64
CA ASP A 162 -28.83 30.41 25.17
C ASP A 162 -30.10 30.04 25.94
N SER A 163 -30.38 28.75 26.16
CA SER A 163 -31.61 28.32 26.86
C SER A 163 -31.55 28.53 28.38
N LEU A 164 -30.54 27.96 29.06
CA LEU A 164 -30.42 28.05 30.51
C LEU A 164 -29.97 29.44 30.96
N GLY A 165 -29.05 30.06 30.22
CA GLY A 165 -28.60 31.42 30.51
C GLY A 165 -29.75 32.43 30.41
N HIS A 166 -30.59 32.33 29.38
CA HIS A 166 -31.78 33.17 29.25
C HIS A 166 -32.80 32.91 30.36
N GLN A 167 -33.10 31.64 30.68
CA GLN A 167 -34.05 31.29 31.75
C GLN A 167 -33.59 31.80 33.12
N LEU A 168 -32.32 31.60 33.47
CA LEU A 168 -31.75 32.08 34.73
C LEU A 168 -31.75 33.61 34.80
N ALA A 169 -31.46 34.29 33.69
CA ALA A 169 -31.54 35.75 33.62
C ALA A 169 -32.98 36.24 33.85
N LEU A 170 -33.97 35.58 33.25
CA LEU A 170 -35.37 35.96 33.37
C LEU A 170 -35.89 35.75 34.80
N ILE A 171 -35.49 34.65 35.45
CA ILE A 171 -35.78 34.39 36.87
C ILE A 171 -35.13 35.47 37.75
N ALA A 172 -33.84 35.77 37.55
CA ALA A 172 -33.13 36.80 38.33
C ALA A 172 -33.76 38.19 38.19
N VAL A 173 -34.28 38.53 37.01
CA VAL A 173 -35.01 39.79 36.78
C VAL A 173 -36.38 39.78 37.50
N HIS A 174 -37.15 38.69 37.43
CA HIS A 174 -38.44 38.59 38.11
C HIS A 174 -38.30 38.61 39.63
N THR A 175 -37.31 37.90 40.18
CA THR A 175 -37.03 37.92 41.62
C THR A 175 -36.54 39.29 42.07
N GLY A 176 -35.69 39.96 41.28
CA GLY A 176 -35.30 41.35 41.56
C GLY A 176 -36.48 42.34 41.56
N ALA A 177 -37.45 42.15 40.68
CA ALA A 177 -38.68 42.96 40.68
C ALA A 177 -39.57 42.67 41.90
N LEU A 178 -39.68 41.41 42.32
CA LEU A 178 -40.39 41.03 43.55
C LEU A 178 -39.70 41.58 44.80
N GLU A 179 -38.36 41.61 44.84
CA GLU A 179 -37.59 42.06 46.01
C GLU A 179 -37.86 43.53 46.40
N VAL A 180 -38.27 44.37 45.44
CA VAL A 180 -38.64 45.78 45.65
C VAL A 180 -40.14 46.00 45.91
N ASP A 181 -40.96 44.95 45.85
CA ASP A 181 -42.40 45.02 46.10
C ASP A 181 -42.69 45.33 47.58
N ARG A 182 -43.51 46.35 47.85
CA ARG A 182 -43.82 46.79 49.22
C ARG A 182 -44.83 45.86 49.92
N GLU A 183 -45.53 45.00 49.19
CA GLU A 183 -46.54 44.10 49.75
C GLU A 183 -45.94 42.83 50.39
N LEU A 184 -44.67 42.50 50.10
CA LEU A 184 -43.99 41.35 50.69
C LEU A 184 -43.61 41.57 52.16
N THR A 185 -43.90 40.57 52.98
CA THR A 185 -43.41 40.48 54.37
C THR A 185 -41.88 40.29 54.42
N GLY A 186 -41.27 40.62 55.56
CA GLY A 186 -39.80 40.51 55.74
C GLY A 186 -39.23 39.14 55.37
N ARG A 187 -39.86 38.04 55.79
CA ARG A 187 -39.43 36.67 55.44
C ARG A 187 -39.60 36.36 53.95
N GLN A 188 -40.65 36.86 53.30
CA GLN A 188 -40.86 36.62 51.87
C GLN A 188 -39.81 37.35 51.03
N ARG A 189 -39.46 38.58 51.42
CA ARG A 189 -38.40 39.37 50.78
C ARG A 189 -37.05 38.68 50.88
N GLU A 190 -36.71 38.15 52.06
CA GLU A 190 -35.50 37.35 52.28
C GLU A 190 -35.45 36.10 51.38
N ALA A 191 -36.57 35.35 51.28
CA ALA A 191 -36.64 34.18 50.40
C ALA A 191 -36.47 34.53 48.91
N VAL A 192 -37.03 35.65 48.45
CA VAL A 192 -36.85 36.15 47.07
C VAL A 192 -35.40 36.57 46.82
N GLY A 193 -34.76 37.23 47.80
CA GLY A 193 -33.33 37.60 47.74
C GLY A 193 -32.43 36.37 47.57
N VAL A 194 -32.67 35.31 48.36
CA VAL A 194 -31.96 34.02 48.22
C VAL A 194 -32.17 33.42 46.83
N LEU A 195 -33.39 33.47 46.29
CA LEU A 195 -33.70 32.93 44.95
C LEU A 195 -32.96 33.70 43.84
N ARG A 196 -32.84 35.03 43.99
CA ARG A 196 -32.09 35.89 43.09
C ARG A 196 -30.60 35.57 43.14
N GLU A 197 -30.00 35.50 44.32
CA GLU A 197 -28.59 35.15 44.48
C GLU A 197 -28.28 33.76 43.91
N ALA A 198 -29.13 32.76 44.19
CA ALA A 198 -28.99 31.42 43.63
C ALA A 198 -29.04 31.42 42.10
N SER A 199 -29.93 32.22 41.49
CA SER A 199 -30.04 32.33 40.03
C SER A 199 -28.80 32.98 39.39
N VAL A 200 -28.25 34.02 40.05
CA VAL A 200 -27.02 34.69 39.59
C VAL A 200 -25.81 33.77 39.75
N ALA A 201 -25.70 33.05 40.87
CA ALA A 201 -24.64 32.07 41.11
C ALA A 201 -24.67 30.94 40.08
N ALA A 202 -25.85 30.36 39.83
CA ALA A 202 -26.02 29.31 38.82
C ALA A 202 -25.66 29.78 37.40
N MET A 203 -25.93 31.05 37.05
CA MET A 203 -25.50 31.63 35.78
C MET A 203 -23.97 31.72 35.68
N HIS A 204 -23.29 32.03 36.79
CA HIS A 204 -21.84 32.08 36.83
C HIS A 204 -21.22 30.69 36.68
N GLU A 205 -21.73 29.70 37.42
CA GLU A 205 -21.29 28.30 37.30
C GLU A 205 -21.50 27.74 35.89
N LEU A 206 -22.65 28.05 35.25
CA LEU A 206 -22.92 27.65 33.87
C LEU A 206 -21.91 28.26 32.89
N ARG A 207 -21.58 29.56 33.03
CA ARG A 207 -20.59 30.23 32.17
C ARG A 207 -19.20 29.62 32.34
N GLU A 208 -18.82 29.28 33.56
CA GLU A 208 -17.54 28.62 33.85
C GLU A 208 -17.50 27.21 33.24
N ALA A 209 -18.55 26.41 33.43
CA ALA A 209 -18.65 25.06 32.86
C ALA A 209 -18.64 25.07 31.31
N VAL A 210 -19.33 26.04 30.69
CA VAL A 210 -19.31 26.23 29.22
C VAL A 210 -17.95 26.74 28.74
N GLY A 211 -17.28 27.61 29.50
CA GLY A 211 -15.93 28.09 29.21
C GLY A 211 -14.93 26.93 29.14
N ILE A 212 -14.95 26.04 30.13
CA ILE A 212 -14.09 24.84 30.17
C ILE A 212 -14.37 23.91 28.96
N LEU A 213 -15.64 23.74 28.59
CA LEU A 213 -16.03 22.93 27.43
C LEU A 213 -15.53 23.51 26.10
N ARG A 214 -15.39 24.83 26.00
CA ARG A 214 -14.91 25.53 24.80
C ARG A 214 -13.38 25.57 24.71
N ASP A 215 -12.69 25.85 25.80
CA ASP A 215 -11.22 25.89 25.85
C ASP A 215 -10.62 24.49 25.60
N GLY A 216 -11.31 23.43 26.03
CA GLY A 216 -10.95 22.05 25.69
C GLY A 216 -11.19 21.65 24.23
N THR A 217 -11.88 22.48 23.44
CA THR A 217 -12.10 22.29 22.00
C THR A 217 -11.19 23.15 21.12
N GLU A 218 -10.70 24.29 21.63
CA GLU A 218 -9.66 25.14 21.01
C GLU A 218 -8.24 24.67 21.43
N GLY A 219 -7.89 23.41 21.18
CA GLY A 219 -6.50 22.96 21.29
C GLY A 219 -5.64 23.63 20.21
N PRO A 220 -4.36 23.97 20.46
CA PRO A 220 -3.55 24.78 19.56
C PRO A 220 -3.54 24.19 18.15
N GLU A 221 -3.93 24.97 17.15
CA GLU A 221 -3.61 24.63 15.76
C GLU A 221 -2.10 24.41 15.66
N PRO A 222 -1.62 23.29 15.10
CA PRO A 222 -0.21 23.17 14.80
C PRO A 222 0.08 24.22 13.72
N ALA A 223 0.68 25.33 14.13
CA ALA A 223 1.24 26.32 13.24
C ALA A 223 2.09 25.57 12.21
N GLY A 224 1.60 25.57 10.97
CA GLY A 224 2.24 24.92 9.84
C GLY A 224 3.68 25.39 9.78
N ASP A 225 4.58 24.42 9.81
CA ASP A 225 6.02 24.57 9.67
C ASP A 225 6.33 25.24 8.32
N ALA A 226 6.30 26.57 8.31
CA ALA A 226 6.66 27.41 7.18
C ALA A 226 8.19 27.33 7.04
N ARG A 227 8.62 26.28 6.34
CA ARG A 227 10.00 26.06 5.91
C ARG A 227 10.53 27.33 5.24
N PRO A 228 11.58 27.98 5.75
CA PRO A 228 12.12 29.18 5.11
C PRO A 228 12.74 28.79 3.77
N ALA A 229 12.30 29.49 2.73
CA ALA A 229 12.89 29.42 1.40
C ALA A 229 14.36 29.85 1.48
N ALA A 230 15.27 28.90 1.34
CA ALA A 230 16.68 29.17 1.13
C ALA A 230 16.86 29.83 -0.25
N ARG A 231 17.10 31.14 -0.25
CA ARG A 231 17.86 31.84 -1.29
C ARG A 231 19.33 31.83 -0.87
N GLY A 232 20.20 31.41 -1.78
CA GLY A 232 21.65 31.42 -1.66
C GLY A 232 22.26 30.66 -2.82
#